data_AF-A0A1M7P238-F1
#
_entry.id   AF-A0A1M7P238-F1
#
_cell.length_a   1.000
_cell.length_b   1.000
_cell.length_c   1.000
_cell.angle_alpha   90.00
_cell.angle_beta   90.00
_cell.angle_gamma   90.00
#
_symmetry.space_group_name_H-M   'P 1'
#
loop_
_entity.id
_entity.type
_entity.pdbx_description
1 polymer ?
#
loop_
_entity_poly.entity_id
_entity_poly.type
_entity_poly.pdbx_seq_one_letter_code
_entity_poly.pdbx_strand_id
1 'polypeptide(L)'
;MKGLIITLLILIPTLANCQVEEKQYYIYNIVSFEGEFTKQNFKVYYDDGKEVKRLRNDKDNKVRFSTPAGALMYFISQGWEMYLNGATTSSFLSNGTGGSSTSSYWILRKPCNKEEFEKAVKEAVIENN
;
A
#
# COMPACT_ATOMS: atom_id res chain seq x y z
N MET A 1 -51.12 -16.09 20.85
CA MET A 1 -49.81 -16.80 20.79
C MET A 1 -49.23 -16.90 19.38
N LYS A 2 -50.02 -17.21 18.33
CA LYS A 2 -49.50 -17.34 16.95
C LYS A 2 -48.84 -16.08 16.37
N GLY A 3 -49.38 -14.88 16.66
CA GLY A 3 -48.79 -13.62 16.17
C GLY A 3 -47.42 -13.28 16.79
N LEU A 4 -47.20 -13.68 18.05
CA LEU A 4 -45.96 -13.39 18.78
C LEU A 4 -44.77 -14.24 18.26
N ILE A 5 -45.06 -15.44 17.76
CA ILE A 5 -44.09 -16.33 17.12
C ILE A 5 -43.65 -15.78 15.75
N ILE A 6 -44.59 -15.18 15.00
CA ILE A 6 -44.29 -14.60 13.69
C ILE A 6 -43.40 -13.37 13.83
N THR A 7 -43.66 -12.49 14.81
CA THR A 7 -42.80 -11.33 15.07
C THR A 7 -41.39 -11.75 15.48
N LEU A 8 -41.25 -12.82 16.28
CA LEU A 8 -39.96 -13.34 16.69
C LEU A 8 -39.17 -13.92 15.50
N LEU A 9 -39.83 -14.62 14.58
CA LEU A 9 -39.20 -15.19 13.38
C LEU A 9 -38.67 -14.13 12.40
N ILE A 10 -39.29 -12.95 12.34
CA ILE A 10 -38.87 -11.85 11.45
C ILE A 10 -37.65 -11.10 12.00
N LEU A 11 -37.39 -11.15 13.32
CA LEU A 11 -36.21 -10.50 13.92
C LEU A 11 -34.93 -11.35 13.86
N ILE A 12 -35.03 -12.68 13.76
CA ILE A 12 -33.85 -13.58 13.72
C ILE A 12 -32.87 -13.26 12.55
N PRO A 13 -33.33 -12.95 11.32
CA PRO A 13 -32.44 -12.55 10.22
C PRO A 13 -31.75 -11.20 10.45
N THR A 14 -32.37 -10.28 11.20
CA THR A 14 -31.78 -8.96 11.47
C THR A 14 -30.67 -9.00 12.50
N LEU A 15 -30.70 -9.97 13.42
CA LEU A 15 -29.66 -10.19 14.42
C LEU A 15 -28.44 -10.95 13.84
N ALA A 16 -28.63 -11.73 12.78
CA ALA A 16 -27.57 -12.47 12.11
C ALA A 16 -26.60 -11.58 11.29
N ASN A 17 -27.00 -10.32 11.01
CA ASN A 17 -26.15 -9.34 10.34
C ASN A 17 -25.33 -8.47 11.30
N CYS A 18 -25.32 -8.78 12.60
CA CYS A 18 -24.29 -8.27 13.51
C CYS A 18 -23.00 -9.06 13.26
N GLN A 19 -22.47 -8.95 12.04
CA GLN A 19 -21.14 -9.42 11.71
C GLN A 19 -20.20 -8.60 12.58
N VAL A 20 -19.58 -9.25 13.58
CA VAL A 20 -18.37 -8.73 14.20
C VAL A 20 -17.43 -8.45 13.03
N GLU A 21 -17.19 -7.18 12.69
CA GLU A 21 -16.13 -6.84 11.73
C GLU A 21 -14.83 -7.38 12.33
N GLU A 22 -14.41 -8.56 11.87
CA GLU A 22 -13.10 -9.05 12.19
C GLU A 22 -12.11 -7.98 11.75
N LYS A 23 -11.21 -7.60 12.67
CA LYS A 23 -10.23 -6.56 12.41
C LYS A 23 -9.44 -6.94 11.16
N GLN A 24 -9.63 -6.20 10.08
CA GLN A 24 -8.92 -6.44 8.83
C GLN A 24 -7.48 -5.95 8.96
N TYR A 25 -6.53 -6.84 8.69
CA TYR A 25 -5.11 -6.52 8.67
C TYR A 25 -4.62 -6.29 7.24
N TYR A 26 -3.57 -5.47 7.10
CA TYR A 26 -2.95 -5.14 5.83
C TYR A 26 -1.43 -5.06 5.98
N ILE A 27 -0.72 -5.57 4.99
CA ILE A 27 0.68 -5.21 4.73
C ILE A 27 0.74 -4.02 3.78
N TYR A 28 1.82 -3.25 3.86
CA TYR A 28 1.97 -1.99 3.13
C TYR A 28 3.26 -1.97 2.32
N ASN A 29 3.18 -1.39 1.12
CA ASN A 29 4.33 -1.00 0.32
C ASN A 29 4.28 0.51 0.07
N ILE A 30 5.40 1.22 0.29
CA ILE A 30 5.53 2.61 -0.14
C ILE A 30 6.30 2.65 -1.44
N VAL A 31 5.62 3.02 -2.52
CA VAL A 31 6.17 3.05 -3.87
C VAL A 31 6.55 4.46 -4.26
N SER A 32 7.77 4.66 -4.73
CA SER A 32 8.25 5.95 -5.25
C SER A 32 8.75 5.83 -6.68
N PHE A 33 8.76 6.98 -7.38
CA PHE A 33 9.14 7.08 -8.77
C PHE A 33 10.35 7.98 -8.92
N GLU A 34 11.33 7.52 -9.68
CA GLU A 34 12.41 8.36 -10.19
C GLU A 34 12.18 8.58 -11.70
N GLY A 35 12.14 9.85 -12.11
CA GLY A 35 11.89 10.28 -13.48
C GLY A 35 10.85 11.40 -13.57
N GLU A 36 10.85 12.14 -14.68
CA GLU A 36 9.84 13.17 -14.96
C GLU A 36 8.54 12.54 -15.45
N PHE A 37 7.39 12.96 -14.91
CA PHE A 37 6.06 12.47 -15.29
C PHE A 37 5.78 12.54 -16.81
N THR A 38 6.41 13.49 -17.50
CA THR A 38 6.26 13.73 -18.94
C THR A 38 7.15 12.86 -19.81
N LYS A 39 8.08 12.08 -19.24
CA LYS A 39 9.05 11.26 -19.96
C LYS A 39 8.77 9.78 -19.77
N GLN A 40 8.97 8.97 -20.83
CA GLN A 40 8.88 7.51 -20.72
C GLN A 40 10.07 6.93 -19.93
N ASN A 41 9.97 5.67 -19.50
CA ASN A 41 11.01 4.89 -18.78
C ASN A 41 11.13 5.20 -17.27
N PHE A 42 10.00 5.21 -16.57
CA PHE A 42 9.94 5.40 -15.14
C PHE A 42 10.63 4.31 -14.36
N LYS A 43 11.42 4.76 -13.38
CA LYS A 43 12.05 3.91 -12.42
C LYS A 43 11.18 3.83 -11.14
N VAL A 44 10.60 2.64 -10.88
CA VAL A 44 9.91 2.33 -9.61
C VAL A 44 10.81 1.75 -8.51
N TYR A 45 10.81 2.39 -7.34
CA TYR A 45 11.36 1.86 -6.10
C TYR A 45 10.21 1.56 -5.14
N TYR A 46 10.37 0.59 -4.25
CA TYR A 46 9.39 0.30 -3.22
C TYR A 46 10.07 -0.02 -1.90
N ASP A 47 9.46 0.45 -0.83
CA ASP A 47 9.68 0.06 0.56
C ASP A 47 8.67 -1.03 0.90
N ASP A 48 9.13 -2.20 1.34
CA ASP A 48 8.29 -3.32 1.77
C ASP A 48 8.19 -3.49 3.29
N GLY A 49 8.59 -2.47 4.04
CA GLY A 49 8.66 -2.48 5.50
C GLY A 49 9.95 -3.08 6.04
N LYS A 50 10.85 -3.60 5.18
CA LYS A 50 12.16 -4.13 5.58
C LYS A 50 13.30 -3.34 4.94
N GLU A 51 13.17 -3.08 3.65
CA GLU A 51 14.16 -2.34 2.87
C GLU A 51 13.53 -1.56 1.73
N VAL A 52 14.23 -0.52 1.28
CA VAL A 52 13.87 0.20 0.06
C VAL A 52 14.65 -0.38 -1.10
N LYS A 53 13.95 -0.95 -2.10
CA LYS A 53 14.60 -1.62 -3.24
C LYS A 53 14.04 -1.23 -4.60
N ARG A 54 14.84 -1.49 -5.62
CA ARG A 54 14.51 -1.32 -7.03
C ARG A 54 13.54 -2.42 -7.47
N LEU A 55 12.41 -2.08 -8.09
CA LEU A 55 11.48 -3.10 -8.61
C LEU A 55 12.15 -3.98 -9.67
N ARG A 56 11.99 -5.29 -9.51
CA ARG A 56 12.48 -6.34 -10.41
C ARG A 56 11.35 -7.30 -10.76
N ASN A 57 11.44 -7.94 -11.92
CA ASN A 57 10.51 -8.99 -12.32
C ASN A 57 11.00 -10.36 -11.80
N ASP A 58 10.22 -11.40 -12.08
CA ASP A 58 10.48 -12.78 -11.63
C ASP A 58 11.82 -13.36 -12.14
N LYS A 59 12.43 -12.73 -13.13
CA LYS A 59 13.76 -13.08 -13.67
C LYS A 59 14.88 -12.19 -13.11
N ASP A 60 14.61 -11.50 -12.00
CA ASP A 60 15.49 -10.50 -11.36
C ASP A 60 15.85 -9.29 -12.25
N ASN A 61 15.17 -9.07 -13.38
CA ASN A 61 15.49 -7.92 -14.23
C ASN A 61 14.84 -6.64 -13.71
N LYS A 62 15.58 -5.53 -13.72
CA LYS A 62 15.06 -4.20 -13.36
C LYS A 62 13.90 -3.82 -14.27
N VAL A 63 12.71 -3.65 -13.70
CA VAL A 63 11.50 -3.30 -14.45
C VAL A 63 11.52 -1.81 -14.75
N ARG A 64 11.02 -1.42 -15.93
CA ARG A 64 10.74 -0.03 -16.29
C ARG A 64 9.32 0.06 -16.80
N PHE A 65 8.65 1.17 -16.51
CA PHE A 65 7.30 1.42 -17.01
C PHE A 65 7.31 2.59 -17.97
N SER A 66 6.46 2.52 -18.98
CA SER A 66 6.24 3.63 -19.91
C SER A 66 5.60 4.82 -19.22
N THR A 67 4.71 4.59 -18.23
CA THR A 67 3.99 5.62 -17.47
C THR A 67 3.79 5.20 -16.02
N PRO A 68 3.52 6.15 -15.09
CA PRO A 68 3.14 5.81 -13.71
C PRO A 68 1.83 4.99 -13.68
N ALA A 69 0.85 5.32 -14.54
CA ALA A 69 -0.38 4.54 -14.63
C ALA A 69 -0.10 3.05 -14.95
N GLY A 70 0.86 2.75 -15.82
CA GLY A 70 1.31 1.39 -16.09
C GLY A 70 1.92 0.70 -14.86
N ALA A 71 2.70 1.44 -14.07
CA ALA A 71 3.20 0.93 -12.79
C ALA A 71 2.05 0.63 -11.80
N LEU A 72 1.04 1.51 -11.71
CA LEU A 72 -0.11 1.29 -10.84
C LEU A 72 -0.90 0.04 -11.26
N MET A 73 -1.20 -0.09 -12.55
CA MET A 73 -1.87 -1.29 -13.08
C MET A 73 -1.07 -2.56 -12.79
N TYR A 74 0.27 -2.50 -12.87
CA TYR A 74 1.12 -3.62 -12.49
C TYR A 74 0.93 -4.00 -11.02
N PHE A 75 1.00 -3.06 -10.08
CA PHE A 75 0.78 -3.38 -8.66
C PHE A 75 -0.63 -3.91 -8.39
N ILE A 76 -1.65 -3.33 -9.01
CA ILE A 76 -3.03 -3.81 -8.90
C ILE A 76 -3.16 -5.26 -9.37
N SER A 77 -2.50 -5.61 -10.49
CA SER A 77 -2.49 -7.00 -10.98
C SER A 77 -1.80 -7.99 -10.02
N GLN A 78 -0.96 -7.51 -9.10
CA GLN A 78 -0.33 -8.31 -8.03
C GLN A 78 -1.17 -8.37 -6.74
N GLY A 79 -2.38 -7.81 -6.77
CA GLY A 79 -3.31 -7.78 -5.64
C GLY A 79 -3.05 -6.66 -4.64
N TRP A 80 -2.32 -5.61 -5.03
CA TRP A 80 -2.19 -4.40 -4.23
C TRP A 80 -3.31 -3.40 -4.54
N GLU A 81 -3.68 -2.62 -3.54
CA GLU A 81 -4.65 -1.55 -3.66
C GLU A 81 -3.98 -0.23 -3.29
N MET A 82 -4.31 0.84 -4.03
CA MET A 82 -3.88 2.18 -3.63
C MET A 82 -4.66 2.60 -2.38
N TYR A 83 -3.93 2.82 -1.29
CA TYR A 83 -4.51 3.32 -0.05
C TYR A 83 -4.46 4.85 0.00
N LEU A 84 -3.28 5.41 -0.23
CA LEU A 84 -3.02 6.84 -0.18
C LEU A 84 -1.91 7.21 -1.18
N ASN A 85 -1.81 8.49 -1.50
CA ASN A 85 -0.68 9.06 -2.23
C ASN A 85 -0.20 10.33 -1.52
N GLY A 86 1.09 10.64 -1.69
CA GLY A 86 1.70 11.81 -1.08
C GLY A 86 2.91 12.29 -1.87
N ALA A 87 3.52 13.37 -1.41
CA ALA A 87 4.76 13.88 -1.95
C ALA A 87 5.62 14.46 -0.83
N THR A 88 6.93 14.22 -0.92
CA THR A 88 7.93 14.82 -0.03
C THR A 88 8.73 15.84 -0.84
N THR A 89 8.78 17.07 -0.35
CA THR A 89 9.58 18.13 -0.96
C THR A 89 10.82 18.38 -0.10
N SER A 90 12.00 18.22 -0.68
CA SER A 90 13.26 18.61 -0.06
C SER A 90 13.81 19.85 -0.76
N SER A 91 14.36 20.76 0.04
CA SER A 91 14.95 22.02 -0.44
C SER A 91 16.41 22.05 -0.02
N PHE A 92 17.29 22.54 -0.88
CA PHE A 92 18.67 22.84 -0.51
C PHE A 92 19.02 24.27 -0.95
N LEU A 93 19.86 24.92 -0.16
CA LEU A 93 20.42 26.23 -0.46
C LEU A 93 21.94 26.13 -0.29
N SER A 94 22.70 26.44 -1.33
CA SER A 94 24.17 26.45 -1.29
C SER A 94 24.70 27.59 -2.14
N ASN A 95 25.54 28.46 -1.55
CA ASN A 95 26.18 29.62 -2.20
C ASN A 95 25.22 30.46 -3.07
N GLY A 96 24.04 30.81 -2.54
CA GLY A 96 23.05 31.64 -3.24
C GLY A 96 22.26 30.93 -4.35
N THR A 97 22.58 29.67 -4.67
CA THR A 97 21.78 28.82 -5.56
C THR A 97 20.88 27.92 -4.73
N GLY A 98 19.57 28.02 -4.98
CA GLY A 98 18.56 27.17 -4.36
C GLY A 98 18.04 26.12 -5.34
N GLY A 99 17.69 24.95 -4.81
CA GLY A 99 17.00 23.91 -5.57
C GLY A 99 15.94 23.24 -4.69
N SER A 100 14.82 22.90 -5.29
CA SER A 100 13.78 22.08 -4.66
C SER A 100 13.60 20.80 -5.46
N SER A 101 13.56 19.67 -4.77
CA SER A 101 13.22 18.37 -5.35
C SER A 101 11.94 17.87 -4.70
N THR A 102 10.96 17.46 -5.52
CA THR A 102 9.71 16.87 -5.04
C THR A 102 9.65 15.41 -5.49
N SER A 103 9.55 14.49 -4.53
CA SER A 103 9.38 13.07 -4.77
C SER A 103 7.96 12.64 -4.41
N SER A 104 7.20 12.16 -5.39
CA SER A 104 5.87 11.60 -5.15
C SER A 104 5.95 10.12 -4.76
N TYR A 105 5.06 9.68 -3.89
CA TYR A 105 4.94 8.28 -3.48
C TYR A 105 3.49 7.82 -3.36
N TRP A 106 3.28 6.52 -3.49
CA TRP A 106 2.01 5.83 -3.24
C TRP A 106 2.18 4.90 -2.05
N ILE A 107 1.19 4.89 -1.17
CA ILE A 107 1.04 3.88 -0.15
C ILE A 107 0.08 2.86 -0.71
N LEU A 108 0.59 1.67 -0.99
CA LEU A 108 -0.17 0.52 -1.43
C LEU A 108 -0.41 -0.40 -0.24
N ARG A 109 -1.55 -1.07 -0.21
CA ARG A 109 -1.86 -2.07 0.81
C ARG A 109 -2.38 -3.35 0.19
N LYS A 110 -2.21 -4.47 0.90
CA LYS A 110 -2.77 -5.77 0.53
C LYS A 110 -3.35 -6.43 1.78
N PRO A 111 -4.60 -6.91 1.74
CA PRO A 111 -5.20 -7.64 2.86
C PRO A 111 -4.32 -8.82 3.27
N CYS A 112 -4.15 -9.02 4.57
CA CYS A 112 -3.42 -10.16 5.13
C CYS A 112 -4.12 -10.70 6.38
N ASN A 113 -3.68 -11.87 6.84
CA ASN A 113 -4.08 -12.37 8.14
C ASN A 113 -3.24 -11.74 9.27
N LYS A 114 -3.68 -11.91 10.51
CA LYS A 114 -3.02 -11.34 11.69
C LYS A 114 -1.57 -11.82 11.86
N GLU A 115 -1.32 -13.11 11.62
CA GLU A 115 0.01 -13.73 11.80
C GLU A 115 1.03 -13.13 10.82
N GLU A 116 0.64 -12.94 9.57
CA GLU A 116 1.44 -12.28 8.54
C GLU A 116 1.73 -10.82 8.91
N PHE A 117 0.73 -10.09 9.40
CA PHE A 117 0.91 -8.71 9.86
C PHE A 117 1.90 -8.62 11.04
N GLU A 118 1.71 -9.43 12.07
CA GLU A 118 2.58 -9.42 13.26
C GLU A 118 4.01 -9.81 12.91
N LYS A 119 4.18 -10.78 12.00
CA LYS A 119 5.50 -11.14 11.46
C LYS A 119 6.15 -9.97 10.73
N ALA A 120 5.41 -9.28 9.85
CA ALA A 120 5.93 -8.14 9.11
C ALA A 120 6.36 -7.01 10.05
N VAL A 121 5.57 -6.71 11.08
CA VAL A 121 5.92 -5.72 12.11
C VAL A 121 7.20 -6.11 12.85
N LYS A 122 7.32 -7.38 13.26
CA LYS A 122 8.51 -7.86 13.97
C LYS A 122 9.78 -7.76 13.12
N GLU A 123 9.69 -8.07 11.83
CA GLU A 123 10.82 -7.98 10.89
C GLU A 123 11.23 -6.53 10.58
N ALA A 124 10.32 -5.56 10.76
CA ALA A 124 10.57 -4.13 10.51
C ALA A 124 11.27 -3.41 11.68
N VAL A 125 11.12 -3.90 12.91
CA VAL A 125 11.68 -3.26 14.11
C VAL A 125 13.15 -3.67 14.28
N ILE A 126 14.05 -2.69 14.20
CA ILE A 126 15.47 -2.87 14.55
C ILE A 126 15.62 -2.60 16.05
N GLU A 127 15.77 -3.66 16.84
CA GLU A 127 16.11 -3.55 18.26
C GLU A 127 17.63 -3.29 18.38
N ASN A 128 18.00 -2.10 18.85
CA ASN A 128 19.40 -1.80 19.19
C ASN A 128 19.68 -2.36 20.59
N ASN A 129 20.61 -3.32 20.67
CA ASN A 129 21.19 -3.78 21.94
C ASN A 129 22.22 -2.79 22.48
#